data_AF-A0A2A4JEU5-F1
#
_entry.id   AF-A0A2A4JEU5-F1
#
_cell.length_a   1.000
_cell.length_b   1.000
_cell.length_c   1.000
_cell.angle_alpha   90.00
_cell.angle_beta   90.00
_cell.angle_gamma   90.00
#
_symmetry.space_group_name_H-M   'P 1'
#
loop_
_entity.id
_entity.type
_entity.pdbx_description
1 polymer ?
#
loop_
_entity_poly.entity_id
_entity_poly.type
_entity_poly.pdbx_seq_one_letter_code
_entity_poly.pdbx_strand_id
1 'polypeptide(L)'
;MAALAIGWWSVTITGFDLTSYRQCLTKWNHAVELMYQQCKTMGPDKCLVVRYEALVLRPRATLRRVLAFLQLPWHDAVLHHERYINQPNGVALSNVERSSDQVVRPVNLDALDKWVGQIPADVRADMAELAPMLSVLGYDPWANPPRYEATADAATERRPP
;
A
#
# COMPACT_ATOMS: atom_id res chain seq x y z
N MET A 1 -1.34 3.11 1.14
CA MET A 1 -2.70 3.63 1.43
C MET A 1 -3.46 2.75 2.41
N ALA A 2 -3.44 1.40 2.29
CA ALA A 2 -4.12 0.53 3.27
C ALA A 2 -3.53 0.58 4.70
N ALA A 3 -2.21 0.76 4.84
CA ALA A 3 -1.55 0.89 6.15
C ALA A 3 -1.70 2.28 6.82
N LEU A 4 -2.25 3.28 6.13
CA LEU A 4 -2.35 4.66 6.65
C LEU A 4 -3.64 4.91 7.45
N ALA A 5 -4.66 4.07 7.32
CA ALA A 5 -6.00 4.37 7.84
C ALA A 5 -6.25 3.88 9.28
N ILE A 6 -5.43 3.00 9.84
CA ILE A 6 -5.86 2.15 10.98
C ILE A 6 -5.17 2.53 12.31
N GLY A 7 -4.39 3.62 12.33
CA GLY A 7 -3.66 4.07 13.54
C GLY A 7 -3.77 5.56 13.87
N TRP A 8 -4.50 6.36 13.08
CA TRP A 8 -4.37 7.83 13.12
C TRP A 8 -5.74 8.52 13.15
N TRP A 9 -6.42 8.45 14.28
CA TRP A 9 -7.73 9.07 14.54
C TRP A 9 -7.74 10.62 14.48
N SER A 10 -6.61 11.28 14.19
CA SER A 10 -6.45 12.75 14.24
C SER A 10 -6.11 13.41 12.89
N VAL A 11 -6.25 12.70 11.76
CA VAL A 11 -5.91 13.21 10.42
C VAL A 11 -7.17 13.43 9.59
N THR A 12 -7.66 14.67 9.49
CA THR A 12 -8.82 14.97 8.63
C THR A 12 -8.46 14.80 7.16
N ILE A 13 -8.89 13.69 6.55
CA ILE A 13 -8.87 13.52 5.10
C ILE A 13 -10.19 14.09 4.59
N THR A 14 -10.14 15.11 3.73
CA THR A 14 -11.35 15.78 3.23
C THR A 14 -12.32 14.75 2.66
N GLY A 15 -13.54 14.75 3.19
CA GLY A 15 -14.57 13.81 2.80
C GLY A 15 -14.53 12.45 3.48
N PHE A 16 -13.59 12.13 4.38
CA PHE A 16 -13.65 10.89 5.17
C PHE A 16 -14.14 11.18 6.59
N ASP A 17 -15.18 10.47 7.01
CA ASP A 17 -15.53 10.31 8.41
C ASP A 17 -14.66 9.22 9.04
N LEU A 18 -13.58 9.63 9.69
CA LEU A 18 -12.63 8.72 10.34
C LEU A 18 -13.21 7.96 11.53
N THR A 19 -14.40 8.34 12.01
CA THR A 19 -15.09 7.60 13.08
C THR A 19 -15.86 6.39 12.54
N SER A 20 -16.04 6.32 11.21
CA SER A 20 -16.79 5.27 10.54
C SER A 20 -15.90 4.41 9.64
N TYR A 21 -15.54 3.22 10.12
CA TYR A 21 -14.85 2.21 9.29
C TYR A 21 -15.60 1.90 8.00
N ARG A 22 -16.94 1.81 8.08
CA ARG A 22 -17.80 1.55 6.92
C ARG A 22 -17.63 2.62 5.85
N GLN A 23 -17.77 3.90 6.22
CA GLN A 23 -17.62 5.00 5.26
C GLN A 23 -16.19 5.06 4.72
N CYS A 24 -15.19 4.88 5.58
CA CYS A 24 -13.79 4.86 5.18
C CYS A 24 -13.50 3.75 4.16
N LEU A 25 -13.99 2.53 4.38
CA LEU A 25 -13.81 1.40 3.46
C LEU A 25 -14.52 1.63 2.12
N THR A 26 -15.77 2.12 2.13
CA THR A 26 -16.51 2.41 0.90
C THR A 26 -15.83 3.51 0.08
N LYS A 27 -15.35 4.59 0.72
CA LYS A 27 -14.63 5.66 0.02
C LYS A 27 -13.25 5.23 -0.46
N TRP A 28 -12.54 4.43 0.34
CA TRP A 28 -11.30 3.79 -0.08
C TRP A 28 -11.53 2.94 -1.34
N ASN A 29 -12.58 2.12 -1.34
CA ASN A 29 -12.92 1.25 -2.46
C ASN A 29 -13.13 2.07 -3.74
N HIS A 30 -13.94 3.12 -3.68
CA HIS A 30 -14.22 3.97 -4.82
C HIS A 30 -12.95 4.67 -5.36
N ALA A 31 -12.13 5.23 -4.46
CA ALA A 31 -10.88 5.89 -4.86
C ALA A 31 -9.91 4.91 -5.52
N VAL A 32 -9.74 3.73 -4.94
CA VAL A 32 -8.84 2.70 -5.47
C VAL A 32 -9.35 2.12 -6.78
N GLU A 33 -10.66 1.92 -6.93
CA GLU A 33 -11.28 1.49 -8.19
C GLU A 33 -10.94 2.47 -9.31
N LEU A 34 -11.17 3.77 -9.12
CA LEU A 34 -10.88 4.79 -10.13
C LEU A 34 -9.38 4.82 -10.50
N MET A 35 -8.49 4.85 -9.50
CA MET A 35 -7.04 4.85 -9.73
C MET A 35 -6.58 3.57 -10.45
N TYR A 36 -7.12 2.43 -10.07
CA TYR A 36 -6.79 1.14 -10.67
C TYR A 36 -7.27 1.06 -12.13
N GLN A 37 -8.49 1.52 -12.42
CA GLN A 37 -9.00 1.55 -13.80
C GLN A 37 -8.19 2.51 -14.67
N GLN A 38 -7.84 3.69 -14.17
CA GLN A 38 -6.95 4.62 -14.89
C GLN A 38 -5.58 3.98 -15.17
N CYS A 39 -5.00 3.32 -14.18
CA CYS A 39 -3.75 2.58 -14.32
C CYS A 39 -3.82 1.51 -15.42
N LYS A 40 -4.91 0.70 -15.43
CA LYS A 40 -5.13 -0.31 -16.46
C LYS A 40 -5.31 0.30 -17.85
N THR A 41 -6.07 1.39 -17.96
CA THR A 41 -6.32 2.09 -19.23
C THR A 41 -5.03 2.66 -19.82
N MET A 42 -4.11 3.15 -18.99
CA MET A 42 -2.79 3.64 -19.45
C MET A 42 -1.89 2.53 -19.98
N GLY A 43 -2.14 1.27 -19.58
CA GLY A 43 -1.37 0.11 -20.01
C GLY A 43 -0.09 -0.13 -19.19
N PRO A 44 0.50 -1.33 -19.33
CA PRO A 44 1.58 -1.81 -18.48
C PRO A 44 2.91 -1.09 -18.67
N ASP A 45 3.08 -0.33 -19.77
CA ASP A 45 4.28 0.46 -20.04
C ASP A 45 4.23 1.86 -19.40
N LYS A 46 3.06 2.28 -18.92
CA LYS A 46 2.82 3.62 -18.36
C LYS A 46 2.38 3.60 -16.92
N CYS A 47 1.81 2.51 -16.44
CA CYS A 47 1.44 2.36 -15.04
C CYS A 47 1.81 0.99 -14.47
N LEU A 48 2.50 1.02 -13.32
CA LEU A 48 2.87 -0.16 -12.57
C LEU A 48 2.16 -0.17 -11.21
N VAL A 49 1.35 -1.20 -10.96
CA VAL A 49 0.77 -1.44 -9.64
C VAL A 49 1.82 -2.07 -8.72
N VAL A 50 2.15 -1.38 -7.63
CA VAL A 50 3.07 -1.86 -6.59
C VAL A 50 2.29 -2.14 -5.31
N ARG A 51 2.35 -3.38 -4.84
CA ARG A 51 1.73 -3.79 -3.57
C ARG A 51 2.65 -3.42 -2.42
N TYR A 52 2.10 -2.74 -1.42
CA TYR A 52 2.84 -2.38 -0.21
C TYR A 52 3.39 -3.62 0.50
N GLU A 53 2.58 -4.68 0.61
CA GLU A 53 2.95 -5.89 1.34
C GLU A 53 4.09 -6.63 0.64
N ALA A 54 4.06 -6.70 -0.69
CA ALA A 54 5.17 -7.23 -1.48
C ALA A 54 6.45 -6.39 -1.34
N LEU A 55 6.31 -5.06 -1.26
CA LEU A 55 7.43 -4.15 -1.06
C LEU A 55 8.11 -4.39 0.30
N VAL A 56 7.35 -4.51 1.38
CA VAL A 56 7.94 -4.68 2.72
C VAL A 56 8.42 -6.12 2.97
N LEU A 57 7.75 -7.13 2.42
CA LEU A 57 8.17 -8.53 2.53
C LEU A 57 9.39 -8.83 1.66
N ARG A 58 9.48 -8.21 0.47
CA ARG A 58 10.53 -8.48 -0.53
C ARG A 58 11.03 -7.20 -1.20
N PRO A 59 11.67 -6.29 -0.45
CA PRO A 59 12.01 -4.95 -0.95
C PRO A 59 12.95 -4.99 -2.15
N ARG A 60 13.98 -5.84 -2.14
CA ARG A 60 14.93 -5.96 -3.25
C ARG A 60 14.28 -6.43 -4.55
N ALA A 61 13.43 -7.46 -4.48
CA ALA A 61 12.74 -7.97 -5.67
C ALA A 61 11.76 -6.93 -6.23
N THR A 62 10.97 -6.31 -5.35
CA THR A 62 9.99 -5.29 -5.72
C THR A 62 10.67 -4.05 -6.31
N LEU A 63 11.71 -3.51 -5.68
CA LEU A 63 12.39 -2.31 -6.17
C LEU A 63 13.19 -2.55 -7.45
N ARG A 64 13.75 -3.75 -7.66
CA ARG A 64 14.34 -4.12 -8.95
C ARG A 64 13.31 -4.03 -10.08
N ARG A 65 12.11 -4.56 -9.86
CA ARG A 65 11.01 -4.46 -10.83
C ARG A 65 10.58 -3.02 -11.07
N VAL A 66 10.46 -2.21 -10.02
CA VAL A 66 10.09 -0.79 -10.13
C VAL A 66 11.14 -0.02 -10.94
N LEU A 67 12.43 -0.15 -10.62
CA LEU A 67 13.49 0.56 -11.35
C LEU A 67 13.60 0.09 -12.80
N ALA A 68 13.42 -1.22 -13.06
CA ALA A 68 13.38 -1.74 -14.42
C ALA A 68 12.22 -1.16 -15.24
N PHE A 69 11.02 -1.06 -14.65
CA PHE A 69 9.87 -0.41 -15.27
C PHE A 69 10.14 1.08 -15.58
N LEU A 70 10.81 1.79 -14.67
CA LEU A 70 11.19 3.19 -14.85
C LEU A 70 12.44 3.39 -15.75
N GLN A 71 13.06 2.30 -16.23
CA GLN A 71 14.30 2.32 -17.01
C GLN A 71 15.46 3.02 -16.29
N LEU A 72 15.53 2.86 -14.97
CA LEU A 72 16.59 3.39 -14.12
C LEU A 72 17.58 2.29 -13.72
N PRO A 73 18.88 2.59 -13.59
CA PRO A 73 19.85 1.62 -13.13
C PRO A 73 19.59 1.21 -11.67
N TRP A 74 19.92 -0.03 -11.34
CA TRP A 74 19.89 -0.50 -9.95
C TRP A 74 20.97 0.19 -9.12
N HIS A 75 20.61 0.63 -7.91
CA HIS A 75 21.56 1.08 -6.90
C HIS A 75 21.12 0.56 -5.52
N ASP A 76 22.05 0.00 -4.74
CA ASP A 76 21.69 -0.68 -3.48
C ASP A 76 21.13 0.27 -2.40
N ALA A 77 21.46 1.58 -2.49
CA ALA A 77 20.93 2.62 -1.60
C ALA A 77 19.38 2.67 -1.54
N VAL A 78 18.66 2.17 -2.56
CA VAL A 78 17.19 2.12 -2.52
C VAL A 78 16.65 1.21 -1.41
N LEU A 79 17.48 0.32 -0.86
CA LEU A 79 17.14 -0.53 0.29
C LEU A 79 17.49 0.11 1.64
N HIS A 80 18.13 1.27 1.63
CA HIS A 80 18.72 1.92 2.81
C HIS A 80 18.35 3.40 2.89
N HIS A 81 17.13 3.75 2.49
CA HIS A 81 16.63 5.12 2.45
C HIS A 81 16.81 5.89 3.77
N GLU A 82 16.73 5.20 4.91
CA GLU A 82 16.87 5.74 6.26
C GLU A 82 18.25 6.38 6.49
N ARG A 83 19.27 5.95 5.74
CA ARG A 83 20.65 6.49 5.83
C ARG A 83 20.82 7.80 5.07
N TYR A 84 19.85 8.16 4.23
CA TYR A 84 19.91 9.30 3.32
C TYR A 84 18.85 10.37 3.63
N ILE A 85 18.15 10.27 4.76
CA ILE A 85 17.17 11.27 5.18
C ILE A 85 17.88 12.61 5.44
N ASN A 86 17.36 13.69 4.83
CA ASN A 86 17.85 15.06 4.95
C ASN A 86 19.35 15.23 4.63
N GLN A 87 19.93 14.29 3.87
CA GLN A 87 21.28 14.39 3.32
C GLN A 87 21.26 15.07 1.94
N PRO A 88 22.36 15.69 1.49
CA PRO A 88 22.47 16.21 0.13
C PRO A 88 22.17 15.13 -0.91
N ASN A 89 21.29 15.44 -1.88
CA ASN A 89 20.79 14.49 -2.90
C ASN A 89 20.11 13.23 -2.34
N GLY A 90 19.69 13.25 -1.06
CA GLY A 90 18.97 12.18 -0.39
C GLY A 90 17.46 12.39 -0.37
N VAL A 91 16.80 11.86 0.66
CA VAL A 91 15.36 11.95 0.85
C VAL A 91 15.05 13.17 1.72
N ALA A 92 14.43 14.20 1.13
CA ALA A 92 13.92 15.34 1.90
C ALA A 92 12.61 14.95 2.58
N LEU A 93 12.53 15.09 3.91
CA LEU A 93 11.30 14.85 4.67
C LEU A 93 10.78 16.15 5.28
N SER A 94 9.47 16.35 5.15
CA SER A 94 8.76 17.43 5.83
C SER A 94 8.50 17.06 7.29
N ASN A 95 8.76 17.97 8.21
CA ASN A 95 8.47 17.77 9.64
C ASN A 95 6.97 17.87 9.98
N VAL A 96 6.13 18.32 9.04
CA VAL A 96 4.67 18.40 9.21
C VAL A 96 3.92 17.26 8.50
N GLU A 97 4.60 16.45 7.70
CA GLU A 97 4.00 15.27 7.07
C GLU A 97 3.81 14.14 8.08
N ARG A 98 2.62 13.53 8.04
CA ARG A 98 2.20 12.48 8.99
C ARG A 98 2.96 11.16 8.83
N SER A 99 3.54 10.92 7.66
CA SER A 99 4.32 9.71 7.39
C SER A 99 5.78 9.79 7.84
N SER A 100 6.25 10.99 8.19
CA SER A 100 7.69 11.24 8.38
C SER A 100 8.29 10.42 9.52
N ASP A 101 7.58 10.23 10.63
CA ASP A 101 8.05 9.44 11.78
C ASP A 101 8.13 7.93 11.50
N GLN A 102 7.45 7.44 10.45
CA GLN A 102 7.63 6.05 10.00
C GLN A 102 8.68 5.93 8.90
N VAL A 103 8.75 6.87 7.95
CA VAL A 103 9.69 6.83 6.81
C VAL A 103 11.16 7.00 7.23
N VAL A 104 11.43 7.59 8.40
CA VAL A 104 12.80 7.65 8.96
C VAL A 104 13.35 6.28 9.37
N ARG A 105 12.51 5.24 9.46
CA ARG A 105 12.92 3.89 9.88
C ARG A 105 13.23 3.03 8.66
N PRO A 106 14.12 2.03 8.78
CA PRO A 106 14.29 1.03 7.73
C PRO A 106 12.96 0.34 7.36
N VAL A 107 12.90 -0.25 6.16
CA VAL A 107 11.78 -1.12 5.77
C VAL A 107 11.61 -2.22 6.82
N ASN A 108 10.39 -2.34 7.36
CA ASN A 108 10.04 -3.27 8.43
C ASN A 108 8.61 -3.79 8.23
N LEU A 109 8.22 -4.78 9.04
CA LEU A 109 6.94 -5.47 8.93
C LEU A 109 5.90 -4.98 9.96
N ASP A 110 6.24 -3.99 10.80
CA ASP A 110 5.48 -3.62 11.98
C ASP A 110 4.03 -3.19 11.67
N ALA A 111 3.73 -2.77 10.44
CA ALA A 111 2.42 -2.26 10.06
C ALA A 111 1.55 -3.23 9.25
N LEU A 112 2.05 -4.42 8.91
CA LEU A 112 1.36 -5.34 8.00
C LEU A 112 -0.01 -5.78 8.51
N ASP A 113 -0.10 -6.18 9.77
CA ASP A 113 -1.28 -6.80 10.37
C ASP A 113 -1.83 -6.03 11.58
N LYS A 114 -1.30 -4.83 11.89
CA LYS A 114 -1.75 -3.98 13.01
C LYS A 114 -3.24 -3.69 13.05
N TRP A 115 -3.90 -3.78 11.90
CA TRP A 115 -5.34 -3.55 11.79
C TRP A 115 -6.20 -4.74 12.21
N VAL A 116 -5.62 -5.94 12.26
CA VAL A 116 -6.31 -7.17 12.65
C VAL A 116 -6.85 -7.00 14.05
N GLY A 117 -8.15 -7.22 14.21
CA GLY A 117 -8.87 -7.03 15.46
C GLY A 117 -9.37 -5.61 15.73
N GLN A 118 -8.98 -4.59 14.93
CA GLN A 118 -9.44 -3.20 15.11
C GLN A 118 -10.75 -2.89 14.37
N ILE A 119 -11.08 -3.66 13.33
CA ILE A 119 -12.29 -3.45 12.52
C ILE A 119 -13.50 -4.09 13.24
N PRO A 120 -14.60 -3.35 13.47
CA PRO A 120 -15.83 -3.88 14.10
C PRO A 120 -16.40 -5.11 13.39
N ALA A 121 -17.06 -6.00 14.15
CA ALA A 121 -17.52 -7.29 13.63
C ALA A 121 -18.57 -7.17 12.52
N ASP A 122 -19.48 -6.20 12.63
CA ASP A 122 -20.49 -5.89 11.61
C ASP A 122 -19.85 -5.41 10.31
N VAL A 123 -18.83 -4.55 10.40
CA VAL A 123 -18.09 -4.08 9.22
C VAL A 123 -17.30 -5.21 8.57
N ARG A 124 -16.72 -6.13 9.36
CA ARG A 124 -16.04 -7.32 8.81
C ARG A 124 -17.01 -8.26 8.11
N ALA A 125 -18.23 -8.45 8.63
CA ALA A 125 -19.24 -9.28 7.99
C ALA A 125 -19.59 -8.76 6.59
N ASP A 126 -19.61 -7.43 6.42
CA ASP A 126 -19.96 -6.77 5.16
C ASP A 126 -18.74 -6.41 4.30
N MET A 127 -17.53 -6.88 4.65
CA MET A 127 -16.28 -6.41 4.02
C MET A 127 -16.27 -6.52 2.50
N ALA A 128 -16.78 -7.64 1.96
CA ALA A 128 -16.83 -7.88 0.52
C ALA A 128 -17.81 -6.95 -0.21
N GLU A 129 -18.89 -6.53 0.45
CA GLU A 129 -19.86 -5.57 -0.09
C GLU A 129 -19.30 -4.14 -0.01
N LEU A 130 -18.67 -3.79 1.11
CA LEU A 130 -18.11 -2.46 1.34
C LEU A 130 -16.87 -2.18 0.48
N ALA A 131 -16.07 -3.20 0.21
CA ALA A 131 -14.76 -3.08 -0.41
C ALA A 131 -14.47 -4.19 -1.43
N PRO A 132 -15.29 -4.34 -2.50
CA PRO A 132 -15.10 -5.37 -3.53
C PRO A 132 -13.74 -5.30 -4.24
N MET A 133 -13.08 -4.14 -4.25
CA MET A 133 -11.73 -4.00 -4.79
C MET A 133 -10.69 -4.84 -4.06
N LEU A 134 -10.93 -5.28 -2.82
CA LEU A 134 -10.07 -6.25 -2.15
C LEU A 134 -9.87 -7.50 -3.01
N SER A 135 -10.97 -8.13 -3.44
CA SER A 135 -10.95 -9.33 -4.28
C SER A 135 -10.35 -9.05 -5.66
N VAL A 136 -10.68 -7.91 -6.29
CA VAL A 136 -10.09 -7.50 -7.59
C VAL A 136 -8.57 -7.39 -7.48
N LEU A 137 -8.10 -6.89 -6.35
CA LEU A 137 -6.69 -6.78 -6.03
C LEU A 137 -6.15 -8.07 -5.38
N GLY A 138 -6.88 -9.18 -5.33
CA GLY A 138 -6.36 -10.46 -4.82
C GLY A 138 -6.12 -10.52 -3.30
N TYR A 139 -6.80 -9.65 -2.54
CA TYR A 139 -6.94 -9.79 -1.09
C TYR A 139 -8.27 -10.51 -0.81
N ASP A 140 -8.25 -11.56 0.00
CA ASP A 140 -9.46 -12.23 0.46
C ASP A 140 -10.17 -11.33 1.49
N PRO A 141 -11.38 -10.82 1.21
CA PRO A 141 -12.09 -9.90 2.11
C PRO A 141 -12.57 -10.57 3.40
N TRP A 142 -12.56 -11.90 3.49
CA TRP A 142 -12.95 -12.64 4.70
C TRP A 142 -11.75 -13.19 5.48
N ALA A 143 -10.53 -13.10 4.94
CA ALA A 143 -9.33 -13.53 5.64
C ALA A 143 -8.90 -12.51 6.71
N ASN A 144 -8.80 -12.97 7.95
CA ASN A 144 -8.39 -12.15 9.08
C ASN A 144 -7.54 -12.99 10.07
N PRO A 145 -6.20 -12.98 9.98
CA PRO A 145 -5.37 -12.12 9.12
C PRO A 145 -5.31 -12.58 7.65
N PRO A 146 -5.01 -11.68 6.69
CA PRO A 146 -4.73 -12.08 5.32
C PRO A 146 -3.40 -12.81 5.18
N ARG A 147 -3.28 -13.58 4.09
CA ARG A 147 -2.03 -14.25 3.70
C ARG A 147 -1.26 -13.40 2.68
N TYR A 148 -0.50 -12.43 3.17
CA TYR A 148 0.18 -11.45 2.33
C TYR A 148 1.23 -12.04 1.37
N GLU A 149 1.88 -13.15 1.72
CA GLU A 149 2.86 -13.82 0.86
C GLU A 149 2.24 -14.31 -0.45
N ALA A 150 1.07 -14.96 -0.37
CA ALA A 150 0.35 -15.46 -1.54
C ALA A 150 -0.09 -14.33 -2.49
N THR A 151 -0.52 -13.19 -1.92
CA THR A 151 -0.90 -12.01 -2.71
C THR A 151 0.32 -11.30 -3.33
N ALA A 152 1.49 -11.38 -2.68
CA ALA A 152 2.72 -10.81 -3.19
C ALA A 152 3.27 -11.60 -4.39
N ASP A 153 3.10 -12.92 -4.42
CA ASP A 153 3.59 -13.79 -5.51
C ASP A 153 2.80 -13.61 -6.82
N ALA A 154 1.48 -13.52 -6.72
CA ALA A 154 0.59 -13.32 -7.87
C ALA A 154 0.89 -12.04 -8.69
N ALA A 155 1.55 -11.04 -8.08
CA ALA A 155 1.96 -9.82 -8.76
C ALA A 155 3.20 -10.00 -9.66
N THR A 156 4.01 -11.04 -9.42
CA THR A 156 5.28 -11.28 -10.11
C THR A 156 5.10 -12.14 -11.37
N GLU A 157 4.08 -13.00 -11.40
CA GLU A 157 3.85 -13.95 -12.50
C GLU A 157 3.06 -13.38 -13.69
N ARG A 158 2.31 -12.28 -13.52
CA ARG A 158 1.48 -11.69 -14.60
C ARG A 158 2.24 -10.75 -15.53
N ARG A 159 3.34 -11.20 -16.13
CA ARG A 159 3.89 -10.56 -17.34
C ARG A 159 3.31 -11.28 -18.56
N PRO A 160 2.56 -10.62 -19.46
CA PRO A 160 2.35 -11.18 -20.78
C PRO A 160 3.70 -11.18 -21.54
N PRO A 161 3.93 -12.18 -22.41
CA PRO A 161 5.20 -12.37 -23.12
C PRO A 161 5.69 -11.10 -23.83
#